data_AF-A0A813FLW2-F1
#
_entry.id   AF-A0A813FLW2-F1
#
_cell.length_a   1.000
_cell.length_b   1.000
_cell.length_c   1.000
_cell.angle_alpha   90.00
_cell.angle_beta   90.00
_cell.angle_gamma   90.00
#
_symmetry.space_group_name_H-M   'P 1'
#
loop_
_entity.id
_entity.type
_entity.pdbx_description
1 polymer ?
#
loop_
_entity_poly.entity_id
_entity_poly.type
_entity_poly.pdbx_seq_one_letter_code
_entity_poly.pdbx_strand_id
1 'polypeptide(L)'
;MYAIAFPSDKLLKEYNKFQEEAAKRDHRNIGKQQELFMFHPVMSPGSCFWFPLGARIYNKLIDFMRSEYRLRGFSEVVSPNMYDARCFMASGHYQNYKDDMYSLDIEKQEWMLKPMNCPGHFLMFDARVRSYKELPLRYADFGVLHRNEASGALAGLVRVRRFQQDDAHIFCRSDHIKSEVSSALDFLDFVYRIFGFKATYALSTRPKKALGSKEIWDNAEIQLTAALNESGREWSLNPGDGAFYGPKIDIRLKDAMNRKHQCGTIQLDFNGPIRFNLQYRMEGVEEKDEVPEGEEKTEFVGAVEKNAKGEVIWREGKLKNGFERPVVIHRAILGSIERMSAILMEHYAGKWPFWLSPRQVMVVPVGAQYNDYAVWVARQLVIYGIHAEAETSGKTLNKKVRESQLAQWNYVAVVGEQEMTAFTVNVRSRDEEKPLGAFTMNDFIAKLDVEAMPSSQPLRTFEAFQGRMPDVPSTPAPANATADNSSPARPTLEKQGSLQLRKAASKKFADLEVGDDVEAFLEHHPYVKGFAPTQADVELFDQLFQSGFPTTPNLRRWFEHIESFSSTERTDWPKA
;
A
#
# COMPACT_ATOMS: atom_id res chain seq x y z
N MET A 1 18.03 -8.96 -40.16
CA MET A 1 19.44 -8.76 -39.77
C MET A 1 19.56 -7.34 -39.23
N TYR A 2 19.97 -7.16 -37.97
CA TYR A 2 20.23 -5.82 -37.42
C TYR A 2 21.73 -5.53 -37.51
N ALA A 3 22.10 -4.36 -38.03
CA ALA A 3 23.48 -3.90 -38.11
C ALA A 3 23.58 -2.47 -37.58
N ILE A 4 24.65 -2.18 -36.86
CA ILE A 4 24.98 -0.85 -36.34
C ILE A 4 26.42 -0.53 -36.72
N ALA A 5 26.70 0.71 -37.13
CA ALA A 5 28.02 1.16 -37.51
C ALA A 5 28.47 2.30 -36.59
N PHE A 6 29.75 2.34 -36.25
CA PHE A 6 30.34 3.38 -35.42
C PHE A 6 31.47 4.09 -36.18
N PRO A 7 31.63 5.42 -35.99
CA PRO A 7 32.68 6.18 -36.66
C PRO A 7 34.08 5.94 -36.07
N SER A 8 34.21 5.16 -34.98
CA SER A 8 35.51 4.76 -34.41
C SER A 8 35.43 3.44 -33.64
N ASP A 9 36.56 2.73 -33.56
CA ASP A 9 36.70 1.51 -32.77
C ASP A 9 36.46 1.73 -31.27
N LYS A 10 36.73 2.95 -30.77
CA LYS A 10 36.49 3.30 -29.37
C LYS A 10 34.99 3.21 -29.05
N LEU A 11 34.15 3.83 -29.87
CA LEU A 11 32.69 3.79 -29.69
C LEU A 11 32.13 2.38 -29.86
N LEU A 12 32.70 1.57 -30.75
CA LEU A 12 32.33 0.16 -30.89
C LEU A 12 32.66 -0.64 -29.62
N LYS A 13 33.85 -0.46 -29.04
CA LYS A 13 34.23 -1.12 -27.77
C LYS A 13 33.35 -0.68 -26.60
N GLU A 14 33.04 0.61 -26.51
CA GLU A 14 32.12 1.15 -25.49
C GLU A 14 30.71 0.56 -25.66
N TYR A 15 30.22 0.47 -26.90
CA TYR A 15 28.94 -0.16 -27.20
C TYR A 15 28.93 -1.66 -26.85
N ASN A 16 29.96 -2.41 -27.22
CA ASN A 16 30.06 -3.84 -26.90
C ASN A 16 30.09 -4.08 -25.39
N LYS A 17 30.89 -3.30 -24.65
CA LYS A 17 30.92 -3.35 -23.19
C LYS A 17 29.54 -3.03 -22.59
N PHE A 18 28.87 -2.01 -23.12
CA PHE A 18 27.52 -1.65 -22.70
C PHE A 18 26.51 -2.79 -22.96
N GLN A 19 26.58 -3.45 -24.12
CA GLN A 19 25.73 -4.60 -24.44
C GLN A 19 26.00 -5.81 -23.54
N GLU A 20 27.26 -6.10 -23.20
CA GLU A 20 27.62 -7.16 -22.26
C GLU A 20 27.11 -6.87 -20.84
N GLU A 21 27.23 -5.63 -20.38
CA GLU A 21 26.67 -5.20 -19.09
C GLU A 21 25.14 -5.23 -19.08
N ALA A 22 24.50 -4.81 -20.18
CA ALA A 22 23.06 -4.88 -20.39
C ALA A 22 22.55 -6.33 -20.35
N ALA A 23 23.23 -7.26 -21.04
CA ALA A 23 22.86 -8.67 -21.07
C ALA A 23 22.94 -9.34 -19.68
N LYS A 24 23.92 -8.94 -18.85
CA LYS A 24 24.02 -9.41 -17.46
C LYS A 24 22.89 -8.90 -16.58
N ARG A 25 22.33 -7.74 -16.89
CA ARG A 25 21.23 -7.11 -16.14
C ARG A 25 19.85 -7.53 -16.59
N ASP A 26 19.74 -8.27 -17.69
CA ASP A 26 18.45 -8.74 -18.21
C ASP A 26 17.62 -9.48 -17.15
N HIS A 27 16.39 -9.02 -16.91
CA HIS A 27 15.50 -9.59 -15.90
C HIS A 27 15.23 -11.08 -16.10
N ARG A 28 15.33 -11.60 -17.33
CA ARG A 28 15.15 -13.04 -17.61
C ARG A 28 16.30 -13.87 -17.05
N ASN A 29 17.52 -13.34 -17.13
CA ASN A 29 18.71 -13.98 -16.59
C ASN A 29 18.69 -13.90 -15.06
N ILE A 30 18.42 -12.73 -14.50
CA ILE A 30 18.31 -12.53 -13.05
C ILE A 30 17.16 -13.36 -12.46
N GLY A 31 15.99 -13.33 -13.11
CA GLY A 31 14.81 -14.09 -12.68
C GLY A 31 15.07 -15.59 -12.63
N LYS A 32 15.84 -16.13 -13.58
CA LYS A 32 16.29 -17.54 -13.54
C LYS A 32 17.32 -17.79 -12.43
N GLN A 33 18.33 -16.93 -12.30
CA GLN A 33 19.40 -17.08 -11.30
C GLN A 33 18.89 -17.01 -9.86
N GLN A 34 17.86 -16.20 -9.61
CA GLN A 34 17.26 -16.01 -8.29
C GLN A 34 15.96 -16.81 -8.10
N GLU A 35 15.58 -17.65 -9.06
CA GLU A 35 14.36 -18.48 -8.99
C GLU A 35 13.10 -17.66 -8.70
N LEU A 36 12.93 -16.54 -9.42
CA LEU A 36 11.82 -15.61 -9.18
C LEU A 36 10.57 -16.00 -9.98
N PHE A 37 10.75 -16.43 -11.24
CA PHE A 37 9.63 -16.76 -12.10
C PHE A 37 10.02 -17.69 -13.26
N MET A 38 9.01 -18.23 -13.94
CA MET A 38 9.15 -18.91 -15.22
C MET A 38 8.00 -18.56 -16.18
N PHE A 39 8.20 -18.86 -17.46
CA PHE A 39 7.15 -18.87 -18.47
C PHE A 39 7.06 -20.24 -19.09
N HIS A 40 5.88 -20.85 -19.06
CA HIS A 40 5.68 -22.14 -19.71
C HIS A 40 5.34 -21.92 -21.20
N PRO A 41 6.12 -22.45 -22.16
CA PRO A 41 5.99 -22.10 -23.57
C PRO A 41 4.73 -22.66 -24.25
N VAL A 42 4.14 -23.73 -23.71
CA VAL A 42 2.96 -24.41 -24.27
C VAL A 42 1.69 -24.17 -23.47
N MET A 43 1.70 -24.46 -22.15
CA MET A 43 0.49 -24.43 -21.32
C MET A 43 -0.11 -23.03 -21.11
N SER A 44 0.71 -21.98 -21.00
CA SER A 44 0.20 -20.61 -20.87
C SER A 44 1.20 -19.57 -21.40
N PRO A 45 1.37 -19.46 -22.73
CA PRO A 45 2.34 -18.56 -23.34
C PRO A 45 2.02 -17.11 -22.99
N GLY A 46 3.02 -16.35 -22.54
CA GLY A 46 2.86 -14.96 -22.14
C GLY A 46 2.21 -14.76 -20.77
N SER A 47 1.98 -15.82 -20.00
CA SER A 47 1.53 -15.75 -18.61
C SER A 47 2.66 -16.17 -17.68
N CYS A 48 2.99 -15.31 -16.73
CA CYS A 48 4.10 -15.53 -15.80
C CYS A 48 3.68 -16.47 -14.65
N PHE A 49 4.53 -17.44 -14.34
CA PHE A 49 4.45 -18.24 -13.11
C PHE A 49 5.45 -17.67 -12.12
N TRP A 50 4.94 -17.05 -11.06
CA TRP A 50 5.77 -16.53 -9.98
C TRP A 50 6.11 -17.64 -8.99
N PHE A 51 7.40 -17.86 -8.75
CA PHE A 51 7.89 -18.73 -7.69
C PHE A 51 7.84 -18.01 -6.33
N PRO A 52 8.01 -18.71 -5.18
CA PRO A 52 7.85 -18.09 -3.87
C PRO A 52 8.66 -16.80 -3.66
N LEU A 53 9.91 -16.75 -4.12
CA LEU A 53 10.74 -15.55 -4.00
C LEU A 53 10.25 -14.40 -4.90
N GLY A 54 9.84 -14.69 -6.13
CA GLY A 54 9.25 -13.68 -7.00
C GLY A 54 7.89 -13.19 -6.49
N ALA A 55 7.07 -14.08 -5.93
CA ALA A 55 5.79 -13.74 -5.33
C ALA A 55 5.95 -12.81 -4.12
N ARG A 56 7.03 -12.94 -3.32
CA ARG A 56 7.36 -11.98 -2.25
C ARG A 56 7.54 -10.57 -2.80
N ILE A 57 8.30 -10.41 -3.88
CA ILE A 57 8.50 -9.10 -4.54
C ILE A 57 7.18 -8.57 -5.09
N TYR A 58 6.45 -9.42 -5.83
CA TYR A 58 5.17 -9.09 -6.44
C TYR A 58 4.16 -8.56 -5.41
N ASN A 59 3.99 -9.29 -4.31
CA ASN A 59 3.06 -8.91 -3.24
C ASN A 59 3.53 -7.66 -2.49
N LYS A 60 4.84 -7.52 -2.22
CA LYS A 60 5.40 -6.31 -1.58
C LYS A 60 5.14 -5.04 -2.41
N LEU A 61 5.22 -5.12 -3.73
CA LEU A 61 4.86 -3.98 -4.60
C LEU A 61 3.38 -3.62 -4.48
N ILE A 62 2.50 -4.63 -4.46
CA ILE A 62 1.05 -4.41 -4.30
C ILE A 62 0.76 -3.83 -2.91
N ASP A 63 1.33 -4.39 -1.86
CA ASP A 63 1.08 -3.97 -0.48
C ASP A 63 1.60 -2.55 -0.21
N PHE A 64 2.72 -2.18 -0.83
CA PHE A 64 3.22 -0.80 -0.85
C PHE A 64 2.21 0.16 -1.52
N MET A 65 1.68 -0.21 -2.68
CA MET A 65 0.67 0.61 -3.34
C MET A 65 -0.62 0.68 -2.51
N ARG A 66 -1.06 -0.42 -1.90
CA ARG A 66 -2.22 -0.46 -0.99
C ARG A 66 -2.05 0.44 0.22
N SER A 67 -0.88 0.48 0.85
CA SER A 67 -0.65 1.38 1.99
C SER A 67 -0.79 2.84 1.59
N GLU A 68 -0.26 3.20 0.42
CA GLU A 68 -0.34 4.56 -0.10
C GLU A 68 -1.76 4.92 -0.57
N TYR A 69 -2.51 3.96 -1.11
CA TYR A 69 -3.91 4.13 -1.49
C TYR A 69 -4.78 4.47 -0.28
N ARG A 70 -4.58 3.79 0.86
CA ARG A 70 -5.31 4.09 2.10
C ARG A 70 -5.06 5.50 2.59
N LEU A 71 -3.79 5.93 2.63
CA LEU A 71 -3.44 7.29 3.06
C LEU A 71 -3.98 8.38 2.13
N ARG A 72 -4.23 8.04 0.86
CA ARG A 72 -4.71 8.96 -0.18
C ARG A 72 -6.21 8.87 -0.44
N GLY A 73 -6.95 8.18 0.42
CA GLY A 73 -8.41 8.08 0.34
C GLY A 73 -8.94 7.26 -0.85
N PHE A 74 -8.13 6.34 -1.38
CA PHE A 74 -8.60 5.34 -2.35
C PHE A 74 -9.27 4.18 -1.60
N SER A 75 -10.39 3.70 -2.15
CA SER A 75 -11.05 2.48 -1.73
C SER A 75 -10.67 1.35 -2.67
N GLU A 76 -10.06 0.29 -2.16
CA GLU A 76 -9.78 -0.91 -2.95
C GLU A 76 -11.10 -1.65 -3.25
N VAL A 77 -11.32 -1.97 -4.51
CA VAL A 77 -12.48 -2.73 -5.00
C VAL A 77 -12.00 -4.01 -5.68
N VAL A 78 -12.90 -4.99 -5.78
CA VAL A 78 -12.64 -6.23 -6.51
C VAL A 78 -13.74 -6.39 -7.55
N SER A 79 -13.35 -6.42 -8.82
CA SER A 79 -14.27 -6.55 -9.95
C SER A 79 -14.11 -7.91 -10.66
N PRO A 80 -15.18 -8.44 -11.30
CA PRO A 80 -15.11 -9.70 -12.07
C PRO A 80 -14.02 -9.69 -13.15
N ASN A 81 -13.60 -10.89 -13.58
CA ASN A 81 -12.65 -11.06 -14.69
C ASN A 81 -13.32 -11.28 -16.05
N MET A 82 -14.55 -11.78 -16.05
CA MET A 82 -15.32 -12.07 -17.26
C MET A 82 -16.57 -11.20 -17.29
N TYR A 83 -16.87 -10.66 -18.46
CA TYR A 83 -18.04 -9.84 -18.71
C TYR A 83 -18.69 -10.30 -20.01
N ASP A 84 -19.99 -10.08 -20.11
CA ASP A 84 -20.68 -10.10 -21.39
C ASP A 84 -20.06 -9.05 -22.33
N ALA A 85 -19.86 -9.42 -23.61
CA ALA A 85 -19.26 -8.53 -24.62
C ALA A 85 -19.98 -7.17 -24.74
N ARG A 86 -21.28 -7.10 -24.40
CA ARG A 86 -22.06 -5.86 -24.34
C ARG A 86 -21.43 -4.80 -23.45
N CYS A 87 -20.74 -5.19 -22.36
CA CYS A 87 -20.01 -4.26 -21.50
C CYS A 87 -18.87 -3.55 -22.24
N PHE A 88 -18.13 -4.29 -23.08
CA PHE A 88 -17.04 -3.73 -23.88
C PHE A 88 -17.54 -2.99 -25.11
N MET A 89 -18.69 -3.37 -25.66
CA MET A 89 -19.38 -2.59 -26.69
C MET A 89 -19.87 -1.24 -26.14
N ALA A 90 -20.41 -1.23 -24.92
CA ALA A 90 -20.84 -0.04 -24.20
C ALA A 90 -19.68 0.92 -23.98
N SER A 91 -18.52 0.43 -23.55
CA SER A 91 -17.34 1.27 -23.34
C SER A 91 -16.64 1.72 -24.63
N GLY A 92 -16.91 1.08 -25.77
CA GLY A 92 -16.25 1.36 -27.04
C GLY A 92 -14.96 0.56 -27.25
N HIS A 93 -14.58 -0.29 -26.28
CA HIS A 93 -13.38 -1.12 -26.38
C HIS A 93 -13.54 -2.26 -27.36
N TYR A 94 -14.75 -2.83 -27.48
CA TYR A 94 -15.02 -3.90 -28.44
C TYR A 94 -14.69 -3.44 -29.87
N GLN A 95 -15.13 -2.25 -30.26
CA GLN A 95 -14.94 -1.73 -31.62
C GLN A 95 -13.47 -1.38 -31.92
N ASN A 96 -12.66 -1.11 -30.90
CA ASN A 96 -11.28 -0.64 -31.07
C ASN A 96 -10.22 -1.72 -30.75
N TYR A 97 -10.54 -2.71 -29.91
CA TYR A 97 -9.57 -3.65 -29.31
C TYR A 97 -10.04 -5.12 -29.34
N LYS A 98 -11.14 -5.47 -30.00
CA LYS A 98 -11.65 -6.86 -30.02
C LYS A 98 -10.57 -7.89 -30.38
N ASP A 99 -9.74 -7.60 -31.38
CA ASP A 99 -8.70 -8.52 -31.85
C ASP A 99 -7.61 -8.78 -30.79
N ASP A 100 -7.44 -7.83 -29.86
CA ASP A 100 -6.51 -7.90 -28.73
C ASP A 100 -7.18 -8.40 -27.44
N MET A 101 -8.42 -8.92 -27.50
CA MET A 101 -9.16 -9.44 -26.35
C MET A 101 -9.42 -10.94 -26.49
N TYR A 102 -9.47 -11.63 -25.35
CA TYR A 102 -9.90 -13.03 -25.31
C TYR A 102 -11.41 -13.11 -25.17
N SER A 103 -12.05 -13.89 -26.04
CA SER A 103 -13.49 -14.20 -25.98
C SER A 103 -13.75 -15.70 -25.85
N LEU A 104 -14.92 -16.01 -25.29
CA LEU A 104 -15.48 -17.34 -25.08
C LEU A 104 -16.94 -17.30 -25.51
N ASP A 105 -17.39 -18.32 -26.24
CA ASP A 105 -18.81 -18.53 -26.50
C ASP A 105 -19.41 -19.34 -25.36
N ILE A 106 -20.35 -18.75 -24.62
CA ILE A 106 -21.07 -19.38 -23.52
C ILE A 106 -22.55 -19.19 -23.77
N GLU A 107 -23.29 -20.28 -23.95
CA GLU A 107 -24.75 -20.25 -24.19
C GLU A 107 -25.18 -19.35 -25.36
N LYS A 108 -24.38 -19.33 -26.45
CA LYS A 108 -24.60 -18.49 -27.64
C LYS A 108 -24.45 -16.99 -27.36
N GLN A 109 -23.80 -16.63 -26.25
CA GLN A 109 -23.41 -15.26 -25.91
C GLN A 109 -21.89 -15.17 -25.90
N GLU A 110 -21.37 -14.06 -26.45
CA GLU A 110 -19.93 -13.78 -26.42
C GLU A 110 -19.57 -13.19 -25.05
N TRP A 111 -18.79 -13.94 -24.27
CA TRP A 111 -18.19 -13.49 -23.03
C TRP A 111 -16.73 -13.15 -23.28
N MET A 112 -16.20 -12.16 -22.60
CA MET A 112 -14.83 -11.69 -22.81
C MET A 112 -14.10 -11.51 -21.48
N LEU A 113 -12.82 -11.85 -21.47
CA LEU A 113 -11.92 -11.50 -20.36
C LEU A 113 -11.62 -10.01 -20.41
N LYS A 114 -11.63 -9.36 -19.24
CA LYS A 114 -11.34 -7.92 -19.17
C LYS A 114 -9.90 -7.58 -19.61
N PRO A 115 -9.71 -6.64 -20.55
CA PRO A 115 -8.38 -6.09 -20.89
C PRO A 115 -7.99 -4.86 -20.06
N MET A 116 -8.92 -4.37 -19.22
CA MET A 116 -8.83 -3.19 -18.34
C MET A 116 -9.97 -3.20 -17.30
N ASN A 117 -9.81 -2.47 -16.19
CA ASN A 117 -10.80 -2.47 -15.10
C ASN A 117 -11.91 -1.42 -15.25
N CYS A 118 -11.73 -0.37 -16.06
CA CYS A 118 -12.65 0.77 -16.15
C CYS A 118 -14.14 0.41 -16.28
N PRO A 119 -14.56 -0.47 -17.22
CA PRO A 119 -15.98 -0.79 -17.37
C PRO A 119 -16.61 -1.37 -16.10
N GLY A 120 -15.89 -2.20 -15.36
CA GLY A 120 -16.35 -2.73 -14.08
C GLY A 120 -16.57 -1.63 -13.05
N HIS A 121 -15.65 -0.66 -12.97
CA HIS A 121 -15.78 0.46 -12.05
C HIS A 121 -16.93 1.41 -12.42
N PHE A 122 -17.24 1.55 -13.72
CA PHE A 122 -18.39 2.32 -14.18
C PHE A 122 -19.69 1.67 -13.71
N LEU A 123 -19.82 0.35 -13.83
CA LEU A 123 -20.97 -0.39 -13.29
C LEU A 123 -21.08 -0.25 -11.77
N MET A 124 -19.97 -0.24 -11.03
CA MET A 124 -19.97 -0.03 -9.59
C MET A 124 -20.35 1.41 -9.18
N PHE A 125 -19.96 2.41 -9.99
CA PHE A 125 -20.40 3.78 -9.78
C PHE A 125 -21.92 3.88 -9.94
N ASP A 126 -22.45 3.31 -11.03
CA ASP A 126 -23.85 3.34 -11.43
C ASP A 126 -24.79 2.52 -10.53
N ALA A 127 -24.24 1.62 -9.70
CA ALA A 127 -25.03 0.76 -8.81
C ALA A 127 -25.97 1.51 -7.84
N ARG A 128 -25.76 2.82 -7.62
CA ARG A 128 -26.68 3.70 -6.89
C ARG A 128 -26.50 5.15 -7.32
N VAL A 129 -27.51 5.97 -7.06
CA VAL A 129 -27.44 7.43 -7.19
C VAL A 129 -26.31 8.00 -6.32
N ARG A 130 -25.52 8.91 -6.90
CA ARG A 130 -24.37 9.56 -6.24
C ARG A 130 -24.65 11.03 -5.96
N SER A 131 -24.18 11.54 -4.83
CA SER A 131 -24.22 12.97 -4.49
C SER A 131 -22.90 13.67 -4.84
N TYR A 132 -22.95 14.96 -5.21
CA TYR A 132 -21.77 15.81 -5.37
C TYR A 132 -20.83 15.80 -4.14
N LYS A 133 -21.37 15.53 -2.94
CA LYS A 133 -20.62 15.44 -1.67
C LYS A 133 -19.73 14.20 -1.55
N GLU A 134 -20.04 13.15 -2.32
CA GLU A 134 -19.22 11.93 -2.35
C GLU A 134 -18.01 12.07 -3.28
N LEU A 135 -17.99 13.09 -4.15
CA LEU A 135 -16.92 13.32 -5.09
C LEU A 135 -15.83 14.20 -4.45
N PRO A 136 -14.54 13.90 -4.67
CA PRO A 136 -14.00 12.85 -5.54
C PRO A 136 -14.07 11.43 -4.95
N LEU A 137 -14.66 10.50 -5.71
CA LEU A 137 -14.73 9.08 -5.37
C LEU A 137 -13.59 8.33 -6.06
N ARG A 138 -12.81 7.58 -5.30
CA ARG A 138 -11.55 6.97 -5.78
C ARG A 138 -11.56 5.46 -5.60
N TYR A 139 -11.66 4.73 -6.71
CA TYR A 139 -11.52 3.27 -6.70
C TYR A 139 -10.11 2.85 -7.13
N ALA A 140 -9.54 1.91 -6.40
CA ALA A 140 -8.30 1.22 -6.76
C ALA A 140 -8.60 -0.26 -6.98
N ASP A 141 -8.02 -0.89 -7.99
CA ASP A 141 -8.24 -2.30 -8.31
C ASP A 141 -6.93 -2.93 -8.78
N PHE A 142 -6.56 -4.01 -8.11
CA PHE A 142 -5.46 -4.88 -8.53
C PHE A 142 -6.00 -6.12 -9.26
N GLY A 143 -7.04 -5.92 -10.08
CA GLY A 143 -7.72 -6.96 -10.83
C GLY A 143 -6.83 -7.53 -11.93
N VAL A 144 -7.02 -8.83 -12.21
CA VAL A 144 -6.27 -9.53 -13.25
C VAL A 144 -6.79 -9.15 -14.63
N LEU A 145 -5.88 -8.72 -15.49
CA LEU A 145 -6.18 -8.28 -16.85
C LEU A 145 -5.57 -9.24 -17.88
N HIS A 146 -6.26 -9.37 -19.01
CA HIS A 146 -5.81 -10.19 -20.13
C HIS A 146 -5.85 -9.41 -21.45
N ARG A 147 -4.75 -9.44 -22.20
CA ARG A 147 -4.65 -8.91 -23.57
C ARG A 147 -4.07 -9.97 -24.48
N ASN A 148 -4.69 -10.20 -25.63
CA ASN A 148 -4.27 -11.19 -26.61
C ASN A 148 -3.10 -10.70 -27.47
N GLU A 149 -1.98 -10.39 -26.80
CA GLU A 149 -0.76 -9.96 -27.46
C GLU A 149 -0.26 -11.03 -28.44
N ALA A 150 0.22 -10.58 -29.60
CA ALA A 150 0.82 -11.44 -30.61
C ALA A 150 2.00 -12.22 -29.99
N SER A 151 2.09 -13.52 -30.27
CA SER A 151 3.09 -14.41 -29.66
C SER A 151 4.53 -13.94 -29.91
N GLY A 152 4.82 -13.42 -31.11
CA GLY A 152 6.13 -12.88 -31.46
C GLY A 152 6.49 -11.56 -30.77
N ALA A 153 5.54 -10.89 -30.12
CA ALA A 153 5.76 -9.65 -29.39
C ALA A 153 5.98 -9.86 -27.88
N LEU A 154 5.74 -11.07 -27.36
CA LEU A 154 5.94 -11.39 -25.95
C LEU A 154 7.42 -11.27 -25.57
N ALA A 155 7.69 -10.62 -24.44
CA ALA A 155 9.05 -10.29 -24.03
C ALA A 155 9.22 -10.36 -22.50
N GLY A 156 9.51 -11.57 -21.99
CA GLY A 156 9.70 -11.80 -20.56
C GLY A 156 8.55 -11.23 -19.74
N LEU A 157 8.86 -10.42 -18.73
CA LEU A 157 7.89 -9.71 -17.89
C LEU A 157 7.46 -8.34 -18.46
N VAL A 158 8.12 -7.82 -19.50
CA VAL A 158 7.86 -6.47 -20.04
C VAL A 158 6.59 -6.42 -20.89
N ARG A 159 6.31 -7.50 -21.63
CA ARG A 159 5.14 -7.67 -22.49
C ARG A 159 4.57 -9.07 -22.35
N VAL A 160 3.41 -9.15 -21.70
CA VAL A 160 2.74 -10.37 -21.26
C VAL A 160 1.26 -10.33 -21.65
N ARG A 161 0.61 -11.50 -21.69
CA ARG A 161 -0.83 -11.63 -21.95
C ARG A 161 -1.67 -11.47 -20.69
N ARG A 162 -1.21 -12.03 -19.57
CA ARG A 162 -1.81 -11.86 -18.24
C ARG A 162 -0.97 -10.88 -17.43
N PHE A 163 -1.60 -9.87 -16.85
CA PHE A 163 -0.94 -8.93 -15.97
C PHE A 163 -1.90 -8.36 -14.92
N GLN A 164 -1.34 -7.71 -13.92
CA GLN A 164 -2.08 -6.98 -12.91
C GLN A 164 -1.52 -5.57 -12.83
N GLN A 165 -2.39 -4.57 -12.76
CA GLN A 165 -1.97 -3.18 -12.66
C GLN A 165 -2.33 -2.62 -11.29
N ASP A 166 -1.62 -1.59 -10.86
CA ASP A 166 -2.02 -0.73 -9.76
C ASP A 166 -3.09 0.27 -10.24
N ASP A 167 -4.12 -0.24 -10.90
CA ASP A 167 -5.11 0.54 -11.62
C ASP A 167 -6.02 1.31 -10.66
N ALA A 168 -6.37 2.53 -11.02
CA ALA A 168 -7.26 3.35 -10.21
C ALA A 168 -8.06 4.33 -11.07
N HIS A 169 -9.30 4.57 -10.64
CA HIS A 169 -10.27 5.40 -11.33
C HIS A 169 -10.85 6.39 -10.34
N ILE A 170 -10.66 7.68 -10.62
CA ILE A 170 -11.17 8.77 -9.80
C ILE A 170 -12.36 9.39 -10.52
N PHE A 171 -13.54 9.27 -9.95
CA PHE A 171 -14.74 9.97 -10.39
C PHE A 171 -14.78 11.31 -9.69
N CYS A 172 -14.74 12.39 -10.45
CA CYS A 172 -14.66 13.73 -9.89
C CYS A 172 -15.51 14.71 -10.68
N ARG A 173 -15.77 15.87 -10.08
CA ARG A 173 -16.36 17.00 -10.78
C ARG A 173 -15.28 17.71 -11.61
N SER A 174 -15.70 18.47 -12.60
CA SER A 174 -14.78 19.21 -13.48
C SER A 174 -13.86 20.17 -12.72
N ASP A 175 -14.32 20.77 -11.62
CA ASP A 175 -13.53 21.67 -10.76
C ASP A 175 -12.44 20.95 -9.95
N HIS A 176 -12.54 19.63 -9.74
CA HIS A 176 -11.56 18.82 -9.02
C HIS A 176 -10.40 18.31 -9.89
N ILE A 177 -10.51 18.36 -11.23
CA ILE A 177 -9.54 17.71 -12.14
C ILE A 177 -8.12 18.16 -11.84
N LYS A 178 -7.90 19.48 -11.72
CA LYS A 178 -6.57 20.04 -11.49
C LYS A 178 -5.95 19.54 -10.18
N SER A 179 -6.68 19.60 -9.07
CA SER A 179 -6.18 19.12 -7.77
C SER A 179 -5.89 17.62 -7.77
N GLU A 180 -6.75 16.81 -8.40
CA GLU A 180 -6.55 15.36 -8.48
C GLU A 180 -5.35 14.99 -9.37
N VAL A 181 -5.15 15.69 -10.49
CA VAL A 181 -3.97 15.50 -11.36
C VAL A 181 -2.69 15.90 -10.62
N SER A 182 -2.67 17.05 -9.93
CA SER A 182 -1.52 17.46 -9.11
C SER A 182 -1.21 16.44 -8.02
N SER A 183 -2.22 15.97 -7.28
CA SER A 183 -2.03 14.93 -6.26
C SER A 183 -1.52 13.62 -6.85
N ALA A 184 -1.92 13.25 -8.07
CA ALA A 184 -1.44 12.05 -8.74
C ALA A 184 0.03 12.18 -9.18
N LEU A 185 0.44 13.37 -9.64
CA LEU A 185 1.84 13.67 -9.98
C LEU A 185 2.74 13.61 -8.73
N ASP A 186 2.30 14.17 -7.60
CA ASP A 186 3.06 14.13 -6.35
C ASP A 186 3.18 12.71 -5.80
N PHE A 187 2.13 11.90 -5.94
CA PHE A 187 2.18 10.50 -5.58
C PHE A 187 3.18 9.72 -6.45
N LEU A 188 3.16 9.96 -7.76
CA LEU A 188 4.10 9.35 -8.68
C LEU A 188 5.55 9.70 -8.34
N ASP A 189 5.84 10.96 -8.00
CA ASP A 189 7.18 11.37 -7.60
C ASP A 189 7.63 10.71 -6.29
N PHE A 190 6.72 10.59 -5.31
CA PHE A 190 7.02 9.86 -4.08
C PHE A 190 7.47 8.42 -4.40
N VAL A 191 6.66 7.68 -5.18
CA VAL A 191 6.93 6.28 -5.53
C VAL A 191 8.23 6.13 -6.33
N TYR A 192 8.43 6.96 -7.34
CA TYR A 192 9.62 6.87 -8.18
C TYR A 192 10.90 7.30 -7.46
N ARG A 193 10.81 8.26 -6.53
CA ARG A 193 11.93 8.63 -5.66
C ARG A 193 12.35 7.47 -4.76
N ILE A 194 11.40 6.72 -4.20
CA ILE A 194 11.70 5.51 -3.40
C ILE A 194 12.48 4.49 -4.23
N PHE A 195 12.10 4.28 -5.49
CA PHE A 195 12.82 3.35 -6.36
C PHE A 195 14.13 3.91 -6.92
N GLY A 196 14.36 5.23 -6.86
CA GLY A 196 15.54 5.88 -7.43
C GLY A 196 15.41 6.19 -8.93
N PHE A 197 14.19 6.25 -9.46
CA PHE A 197 13.95 6.54 -10.87
C PHE A 197 13.93 8.04 -11.18
N LYS A 198 14.38 8.39 -12.40
CA LYS A 198 14.18 9.72 -12.99
C LYS A 198 13.12 9.61 -14.08
N ALA A 199 11.99 10.27 -13.85
CA ALA A 199 10.86 10.27 -14.77
C ALA A 199 10.92 11.42 -15.77
N THR A 200 10.33 11.21 -16.94
CA THR A 200 10.08 12.27 -17.94
C THR A 200 8.60 12.24 -18.32
N TYR A 201 8.03 13.42 -18.52
CA TYR A 201 6.59 13.60 -18.72
C TYR A 201 6.29 13.96 -20.17
N ALA A 202 5.22 13.37 -20.73
CA ALA A 202 4.74 13.71 -22.06
C ALA A 202 3.22 13.90 -22.05
N LEU A 203 2.74 15.03 -22.59
CA LEU A 203 1.32 15.27 -22.80
C LEU A 203 0.92 14.76 -24.18
N SER A 204 0.08 13.73 -24.20
CA SER A 204 -0.42 13.08 -25.40
C SER A 204 -1.83 13.60 -25.74
N THR A 205 -1.94 14.29 -26.88
CA THR A 205 -3.14 15.06 -27.28
C THR A 205 -4.06 14.30 -28.25
N ARG A 206 -5.19 14.91 -28.60
CA ARG A 206 -6.29 14.33 -29.38
C ARG A 206 -5.84 13.53 -30.62
N PRO A 207 -6.14 12.21 -30.69
CA PRO A 207 -5.86 11.39 -31.86
C PRO A 207 -6.89 11.60 -32.99
N LYS A 208 -6.61 11.07 -34.19
CA LYS A 208 -7.52 11.13 -35.35
C LYS A 208 -8.87 10.42 -35.11
N LYS A 209 -8.89 9.36 -34.29
CA LYS A 209 -10.08 8.55 -33.97
C LYS A 209 -10.69 8.91 -32.60
N ALA A 210 -10.61 10.17 -32.20
CA ALA A 210 -11.13 10.64 -30.92
C ALA A 210 -12.67 10.56 -30.84
N LEU A 211 -13.19 10.18 -29.68
CA LEU A 211 -14.61 10.24 -29.31
C LEU A 211 -14.91 11.51 -28.53
N GLY A 212 -16.14 12.02 -28.63
CA GLY A 212 -16.58 13.24 -27.94
C GLY A 212 -16.39 14.52 -28.75
N SER A 213 -16.91 15.64 -28.23
CA SER A 213 -16.87 16.94 -28.93
C SER A 213 -15.47 17.56 -28.90
N LYS A 214 -15.18 18.41 -29.90
CA LYS A 214 -13.91 19.15 -29.99
C LYS A 214 -13.67 20.00 -28.73
N GLU A 215 -14.71 20.63 -28.21
CA GLU A 215 -14.68 21.53 -27.06
C GLU A 215 -14.27 20.82 -25.76
N ILE A 216 -14.79 19.60 -25.52
CA ILE A 216 -14.43 18.80 -24.34
C ILE A 216 -12.93 18.47 -24.36
N TRP A 217 -12.42 18.07 -25.53
CA TRP A 217 -11.01 17.78 -25.73
C TRP A 217 -10.12 19.01 -25.54
N ASP A 218 -10.51 20.13 -26.13
CA ASP A 218 -9.73 21.38 -26.02
C ASP A 218 -9.66 21.82 -24.54
N ASN A 219 -10.77 21.70 -23.78
CA ASN A 219 -10.78 21.98 -22.34
C ASN A 219 -9.90 21.00 -21.54
N ALA A 220 -10.01 19.70 -21.81
CA ALA A 220 -9.20 18.67 -21.17
C ALA A 220 -7.69 18.89 -21.37
N GLU A 221 -7.27 19.23 -22.59
CA GLU A 221 -5.88 19.52 -22.91
C GLU A 221 -5.37 20.79 -22.20
N ILE A 222 -6.20 21.84 -22.11
CA ILE A 222 -5.88 23.06 -21.35
C ILE A 222 -5.64 22.73 -19.87
N GLN A 223 -6.53 21.96 -19.25
CA GLN A 223 -6.42 21.63 -17.83
C GLN A 223 -5.17 20.78 -17.52
N LEU A 224 -4.87 19.77 -18.34
CA LEU A 224 -3.65 18.98 -18.17
C LEU A 224 -2.39 19.80 -18.40
N THR A 225 -2.40 20.71 -19.38
CA THR A 225 -1.29 21.62 -19.65
C THR A 225 -1.05 22.57 -18.46
N ALA A 226 -2.11 23.14 -17.89
CA ALA A 226 -2.02 24.01 -16.72
C ALA A 226 -1.45 23.25 -15.50
N ALA A 227 -1.96 22.04 -15.23
CA ALA A 227 -1.48 21.20 -14.15
C ALA A 227 0.02 20.88 -14.33
N LEU A 228 0.46 20.52 -15.54
CA LEU A 228 1.87 20.25 -15.84
C LEU A 228 2.77 21.49 -15.71
N ASN A 229 2.32 22.66 -16.16
CA ASN A 229 3.10 23.90 -16.07
C ASN A 229 3.29 24.34 -14.61
N GLU A 230 2.24 24.29 -13.80
CA GLU A 230 2.32 24.64 -12.38
C GLU A 230 3.10 23.61 -11.56
N SER A 231 3.17 22.37 -12.05
CA SER A 231 3.96 21.30 -11.44
C SER A 231 5.46 21.59 -11.40
N GLY A 232 5.95 22.52 -12.21
CA GLY A 232 7.38 22.85 -12.36
C GLY A 232 8.23 21.75 -13.01
N ARG A 233 7.60 20.68 -13.52
CA ARG A 233 8.27 19.52 -14.12
C ARG A 233 8.57 19.76 -15.60
N GLU A 234 9.71 19.27 -16.08
CA GLU A 234 9.99 19.24 -17.51
C GLU A 234 9.07 18.23 -18.21
N TRP A 235 8.33 18.71 -19.21
CA TRP A 235 7.43 17.89 -20.01
C TRP A 235 7.53 18.20 -21.50
N SER A 236 7.07 17.27 -22.33
CA SER A 236 7.10 17.37 -23.79
C SER A 236 5.74 17.08 -24.39
N LEU A 237 5.45 17.63 -25.58
CA LEU A 237 4.22 17.32 -26.30
C LEU A 237 4.38 16.06 -27.15
N ASN A 238 3.35 15.23 -27.20
CA ASN A 238 3.28 14.02 -28.03
C ASN A 238 1.98 14.05 -28.88
N PRO A 239 1.97 14.82 -29.98
CA PRO A 239 0.74 15.11 -30.70
C PRO A 239 0.05 13.87 -31.27
N GLY A 240 -1.25 13.72 -30.97
CA GLY A 240 -2.10 12.68 -31.55
C GLY A 240 -1.95 11.28 -30.96
N ASP A 241 -1.24 11.14 -29.83
CA ASP A 241 -1.00 9.87 -29.13
C ASP A 241 -1.89 9.68 -27.89
N GLY A 242 -2.87 10.57 -27.66
CA GLY A 242 -3.90 10.39 -26.63
C GLY A 242 -4.75 9.15 -26.91
N ALA A 243 -5.41 8.58 -25.89
CA ALA A 243 -6.34 7.49 -26.18
C ALA A 243 -7.62 8.03 -26.84
N PHE A 244 -8.43 7.13 -27.38
CA PHE A 244 -9.63 7.52 -28.12
C PHE A 244 -10.69 8.26 -27.27
N TYR A 245 -10.63 8.20 -25.94
CA TYR A 245 -11.61 8.81 -25.03
C TYR A 245 -11.10 10.05 -24.23
N GLY A 246 -9.83 10.42 -24.37
CA GLY A 246 -9.31 11.65 -23.76
C GLY A 246 -7.78 11.76 -23.72
N PRO A 247 -7.25 12.96 -23.41
CA PRO A 247 -5.82 13.22 -23.36
C PRO A 247 -5.19 12.56 -22.12
N LYS A 248 -3.88 12.32 -22.19
CA LYS A 248 -3.15 11.66 -21.11
C LYS A 248 -1.76 12.25 -20.91
N ILE A 249 -1.30 12.17 -19.68
CA ILE A 249 0.09 12.38 -19.29
C ILE A 249 0.74 10.99 -19.27
N ASP A 250 1.65 10.75 -20.20
CA ASP A 250 2.47 9.55 -20.24
C ASP A 250 3.74 9.77 -19.45
N ILE A 251 4.01 8.90 -18.48
CA ILE A 251 5.22 8.98 -17.67
C ILE A 251 6.21 7.90 -18.12
N ARG A 252 7.36 8.36 -18.58
CA ARG A 252 8.41 7.54 -19.18
C ARG A 252 9.59 7.44 -18.22
N LEU A 253 9.93 6.22 -17.84
CA LEU A 253 11.10 5.88 -17.05
C LEU A 253 12.25 5.45 -17.97
N LYS A 254 13.48 5.80 -17.60
CA LYS A 254 14.68 5.21 -18.21
C LYS A 254 15.18 4.08 -17.31
N ASP A 255 15.32 2.88 -17.86
CA ASP A 255 15.95 1.78 -17.14
C ASP A 255 17.49 1.92 -17.11
N ALA A 256 18.17 0.98 -16.45
CA ALA A 256 19.63 0.95 -16.37
C ALA A 256 20.34 0.77 -17.74
N MET A 257 19.59 0.45 -18.79
CA MET A 257 20.04 0.31 -20.18
C MET A 257 19.60 1.50 -21.05
N ASN A 258 19.18 2.62 -20.44
CA ASN A 258 18.66 3.83 -21.12
C ASN A 258 17.44 3.58 -22.03
N ARG A 259 16.77 2.43 -21.91
CA ARG A 259 15.53 2.18 -22.64
C ARG A 259 14.41 2.93 -21.95
N LYS A 260 13.55 3.57 -22.75
CA LYS A 260 12.40 4.31 -22.26
C LYS A 260 11.21 3.36 -22.11
N HIS A 261 10.70 3.21 -20.90
CA HIS A 261 9.50 2.44 -20.60
C HIS A 261 8.39 3.38 -20.16
N GLN A 262 7.23 3.27 -20.81
CA GLN A 262 6.02 3.89 -20.28
C GLN A 262 5.46 3.01 -19.15
N CYS A 263 5.41 3.56 -17.95
CA CYS A 263 4.93 2.86 -16.76
C CYS A 263 3.68 3.56 -16.22
N GLY A 264 3.87 4.73 -15.59
CA GLY A 264 2.78 5.54 -15.10
C GLY A 264 1.99 6.25 -16.21
N THR A 265 0.71 6.45 -15.95
CA THR A 265 -0.18 7.25 -16.80
C THR A 265 -1.22 7.96 -15.94
N ILE A 266 -1.59 9.19 -16.34
CA ILE A 266 -2.73 9.92 -15.81
C ILE A 266 -3.56 10.34 -17.02
N GLN A 267 -4.78 9.86 -17.11
CA GLN A 267 -5.60 10.00 -18.30
C GLN A 267 -7.00 10.47 -17.95
N LEU A 268 -7.47 11.50 -18.65
CA LEU A 268 -8.84 11.97 -18.51
C LEU A 268 -9.77 11.20 -19.44
N ASP A 269 -10.96 10.87 -18.95
CA ASP A 269 -12.05 10.27 -19.71
C ASP A 269 -13.36 11.00 -19.42
N PHE A 270 -13.87 11.61 -20.48
CA PHE A 270 -15.17 12.29 -20.49
C PHE A 270 -16.24 11.45 -21.19
N ASN A 271 -15.82 10.41 -21.94
CA ASN A 271 -16.67 9.65 -22.83
C ASN A 271 -17.21 8.37 -22.16
N GLY A 272 -16.44 7.71 -21.31
CA GLY A 272 -16.90 6.60 -20.47
C GLY A 272 -18.14 6.95 -19.65
N PRO A 273 -18.15 8.08 -18.90
CA PRO A 273 -19.33 8.57 -18.19
C PRO A 273 -20.57 8.77 -19.08
N ILE A 274 -20.39 9.27 -20.30
CA ILE A 274 -21.51 9.46 -21.25
C ILE A 274 -22.06 8.11 -21.70
N ARG A 275 -21.18 7.18 -22.07
CA ARG A 275 -21.54 5.86 -22.61
C ARG A 275 -22.20 4.94 -21.60
N PHE A 276 -21.79 5.01 -20.33
CA PHE A 276 -22.42 4.27 -19.23
C PHE A 276 -23.53 5.06 -18.54
N ASN A 277 -23.84 6.27 -19.03
CA ASN A 277 -24.82 7.17 -18.43
C ASN A 277 -24.57 7.44 -16.93
N LEU A 278 -23.30 7.62 -16.54
CA LEU A 278 -22.92 7.90 -15.17
C LEU A 278 -23.34 9.33 -14.81
N GLN A 279 -24.01 9.49 -13.67
CA GLN A 279 -24.53 10.78 -13.21
C GLN A 279 -24.40 10.94 -11.69
N TYR A 280 -24.27 12.17 -11.23
CA TYR A 280 -24.38 12.54 -9.82
C TYR A 280 -25.32 13.72 -9.63
N ARG A 281 -25.97 13.79 -8.46
CA ARG A 281 -26.87 14.87 -8.06
C ARG A 281 -26.08 16.12 -7.72
N MET A 282 -26.45 17.24 -8.33
CA MET A 282 -25.85 18.55 -8.07
C MET A 282 -26.20 19.10 -6.68
N GLU A 283 -25.48 20.14 -6.27
CA GLU A 283 -25.79 20.89 -5.06
C GLU A 283 -27.16 21.55 -5.14
N GLY A 284 -27.94 21.49 -4.06
CA GLY A 284 -29.25 22.15 -3.95
C GLY A 284 -30.44 21.38 -4.54
N VAL A 285 -30.25 20.15 -5.03
CA VAL A 285 -31.35 19.29 -5.51
C VAL A 285 -31.70 18.30 -4.39
N GLU A 286 -32.94 18.36 -3.87
CA GLU A 286 -33.42 17.39 -2.88
C GLU A 286 -34.00 16.13 -3.54
N GLU A 287 -33.99 15.03 -2.79
CA GLU A 287 -34.50 13.72 -3.24
C GLU A 287 -36.01 13.74 -3.58
N LYS A 288 -36.74 14.75 -3.08
CA LYS A 288 -38.18 14.95 -3.31
C LYS A 288 -38.49 15.77 -4.56
N ASP A 289 -37.50 16.45 -5.14
CA ASP A 289 -37.65 17.24 -6.37
C ASP A 289 -37.47 16.36 -7.63
N GLU A 290 -37.25 15.05 -7.44
CA GLU A 290 -37.19 14.08 -8.53
C GLU A 290 -38.60 13.82 -9.07
N VAL A 291 -38.80 14.06 -10.37
CA VAL A 291 -40.01 13.62 -11.06
C VAL A 291 -40.01 12.08 -11.07
N PRO A 292 -41.07 11.41 -10.61
CA PRO A 292 -41.14 9.96 -10.72
C PRO A 292 -41.22 9.57 -12.20
N GLU A 293 -40.10 9.10 -12.76
CA GLU A 293 -40.11 8.41 -14.04
C GLU A 293 -40.79 7.06 -13.86
N GLY A 294 -41.83 6.79 -14.68
CA GLY A 294 -42.56 5.53 -14.65
C GLY A 294 -41.63 4.34 -14.89
N GLU A 295 -41.68 3.36 -13.97
CA GLU A 295 -41.06 2.03 -14.06
C GLU A 295 -39.75 1.96 -14.87
N GLU A 296 -38.70 2.68 -14.48
CA GLU A 296 -37.35 2.38 -14.96
C GLU A 296 -36.90 1.05 -14.34
N LYS A 297 -36.95 -0.01 -15.14
CA LYS A 297 -36.45 -1.34 -14.78
C LYS A 297 -35.00 -1.24 -14.30
N THR A 298 -34.73 -1.84 -13.14
CA THR A 298 -33.44 -2.00 -12.47
C THR A 298 -32.38 -2.81 -13.25
N GLU A 299 -32.57 -3.03 -14.55
CA GLU A 299 -31.59 -3.68 -15.40
C GLU A 299 -30.78 -2.59 -16.12
N PHE A 300 -29.45 -2.72 -16.15
CA PHE A 300 -28.59 -1.95 -17.06
C PHE A 300 -28.99 -2.29 -18.50
N VAL A 301 -30.01 -1.60 -19.01
CA VAL A 301 -30.32 -1.49 -20.43
C VAL A 301 -29.64 -0.22 -20.87
N GLY A 302 -28.31 -0.20 -20.78
CA GLY A 302 -27.54 0.80 -21.49
C GLY A 302 -28.08 0.84 -22.92
N ALA A 303 -28.43 2.02 -23.45
CA ALA A 303 -29.46 2.16 -24.48
C ALA A 303 -29.10 1.43 -25.78
N VAL A 304 -29.41 0.13 -25.81
CA VAL A 304 -29.17 -0.81 -26.90
C VAL A 304 -30.34 -0.65 -27.84
N GLU A 305 -30.09 0.00 -28.97
CA GLU A 305 -30.96 -0.07 -30.12
C GLU A 305 -30.33 -1.09 -31.10
N LYS A 306 -31.15 -1.84 -31.83
CA LYS A 306 -30.64 -2.67 -32.92
C LYS A 306 -30.80 -1.85 -34.20
N ASN A 307 -29.72 -1.63 -34.94
CA ASN A 307 -29.86 -1.00 -36.25
C ASN A 307 -30.61 -1.95 -37.22
N ALA A 308 -30.92 -1.48 -38.42
CA ALA A 308 -31.64 -2.27 -39.44
C ALA A 308 -30.93 -3.60 -39.82
N LYS A 309 -29.66 -3.79 -39.44
CA LYS A 309 -28.89 -5.03 -39.64
C LYS A 309 -28.85 -5.94 -38.41
N GLY A 310 -29.55 -5.57 -37.33
CA GLY A 310 -29.57 -6.30 -36.07
C GLY A 310 -28.35 -6.06 -35.17
N GLU A 311 -27.46 -5.12 -35.53
CA GLU A 311 -26.27 -4.78 -34.74
C GLU A 311 -26.64 -3.88 -33.57
N VAL A 312 -26.06 -4.13 -32.41
CA VAL A 312 -26.24 -3.31 -31.20
C VAL A 312 -25.58 -1.94 -31.41
N ILE A 313 -26.40 -0.89 -31.49
CA ILE A 313 -25.99 0.52 -31.46
C ILE A 313 -26.29 1.12 -30.09
N TRP A 314 -25.40 1.99 -29.64
CA TRP A 314 -25.45 2.61 -28.32
C TRP A 314 -25.94 4.05 -28.44
N ARG A 315 -27.05 4.38 -27.76
CA ARG A 315 -27.52 5.76 -27.62
C ARG A 315 -27.00 6.34 -26.29
N GLU A 316 -26.60 7.61 -26.32
CA GLU A 316 -26.22 8.32 -25.10
C GLU A 316 -27.42 8.42 -24.14
N GLY A 317 -27.21 8.06 -22.88
CA GLY A 317 -28.25 8.19 -21.85
C GLY A 317 -28.57 9.66 -21.57
N LYS A 318 -29.83 9.98 -21.30
CA LYS A 318 -30.29 11.35 -21.04
C LYS A 318 -29.87 11.78 -19.64
N LEU A 319 -29.28 12.98 -19.53
CA LEU A 319 -28.95 13.58 -18.24
C LEU A 319 -30.23 13.96 -17.50
N LYS A 320 -30.37 13.49 -16.25
CA LYS A 320 -31.53 13.81 -15.40
C LYS A 320 -31.49 15.29 -14.98
N ASN A 321 -32.65 15.91 -14.80
CA ASN A 321 -32.70 17.30 -14.32
C ASN A 321 -32.10 17.37 -12.91
N GLY A 322 -31.19 18.33 -12.67
CA GLY A 322 -30.49 18.42 -11.39
C GLY A 322 -29.29 17.49 -11.24
N PHE A 323 -28.88 16.79 -12.31
CA PHE A 323 -27.72 15.91 -12.34
C PHE A 323 -26.64 16.43 -13.30
N GLU A 324 -25.41 16.04 -13.02
CA GLU A 324 -24.24 16.24 -13.88
C GLU A 324 -23.49 14.93 -14.10
N ARG A 325 -22.64 14.91 -15.14
CA ARG A 325 -21.78 13.75 -15.42
C ARG A 325 -20.42 13.93 -14.74
N PRO A 326 -19.89 12.90 -14.04
CA PRO A 326 -18.54 12.97 -13.52
C PRO A 326 -17.51 12.93 -14.65
N VAL A 327 -16.32 13.44 -14.38
CA VAL A 327 -15.11 13.19 -15.17
C VAL A 327 -14.34 12.07 -14.50
N VAL A 328 -13.83 11.13 -15.30
CA VAL A 328 -13.02 10.02 -14.79
C VAL A 328 -11.55 10.28 -15.05
N ILE A 329 -10.72 10.11 -14.04
CA ILE A 329 -9.27 10.08 -14.17
C ILE A 329 -8.81 8.63 -14.02
N HIS A 330 -8.37 8.03 -15.11
CA HIS A 330 -7.68 6.74 -15.11
C HIS A 330 -6.24 6.98 -14.74
N ARG A 331 -5.71 6.19 -13.81
CA ARG A 331 -4.29 6.30 -13.46
C ARG A 331 -3.69 4.98 -13.05
N ALA A 332 -2.41 4.86 -13.34
CA ALA A 332 -1.52 3.84 -12.80
C ALA A 332 -0.18 4.52 -12.47
N ILE A 333 0.46 4.13 -11.38
CA ILE A 333 1.76 4.67 -10.96
C ILE A 333 2.86 3.70 -11.38
N LEU A 334 2.74 2.43 -10.99
CA LEU A 334 3.68 1.39 -11.40
C LEU A 334 3.42 0.92 -12.84
N GLY A 335 2.16 0.95 -13.28
CA GLY A 335 1.72 0.24 -14.47
C GLY A 335 1.46 -1.23 -14.12
N SER A 336 1.80 -2.16 -15.01
CA SER A 336 1.70 -3.58 -14.65
C SER A 336 2.79 -3.97 -13.65
N ILE A 337 2.43 -4.72 -12.61
CA ILE A 337 3.36 -5.24 -11.61
C ILE A 337 4.44 -6.12 -12.27
N GLU A 338 4.08 -6.88 -13.31
CA GLU A 338 5.02 -7.67 -14.12
C GLU A 338 6.10 -6.79 -14.75
N ARG A 339 5.70 -5.79 -15.55
CA ARG A 339 6.65 -4.86 -16.20
C ARG A 339 7.48 -4.11 -15.17
N MET A 340 6.88 -3.61 -14.10
CA MET A 340 7.61 -2.90 -13.05
C MET A 340 8.64 -3.82 -12.38
N SER A 341 8.28 -5.07 -12.10
CA SER A 341 9.23 -6.06 -11.57
C SER A 341 10.39 -6.30 -12.52
N ALA A 342 10.14 -6.38 -13.83
CA ALA A 342 11.21 -6.49 -14.84
C ALA A 342 12.18 -5.30 -14.79
N ILE A 343 11.63 -4.08 -14.75
CA ILE A 343 12.41 -2.85 -14.70
C ILE A 343 13.22 -2.78 -13.40
N LEU A 344 12.63 -3.14 -12.26
CA LEU A 344 13.32 -3.14 -10.96
C LEU A 344 14.43 -4.21 -10.89
N MET A 345 14.21 -5.40 -11.47
CA MET A 345 15.26 -6.44 -11.58
C MET A 345 16.48 -5.89 -12.32
N GLU A 346 16.26 -5.25 -13.46
CA GLU A 346 17.31 -4.66 -14.30
C GLU A 346 17.96 -3.44 -13.63
N HIS A 347 17.14 -2.60 -12.98
CA HIS A 347 17.59 -1.38 -12.31
C HIS A 347 18.53 -1.69 -11.13
N TYR A 348 18.15 -2.66 -10.29
CA TYR A 348 18.96 -3.09 -9.15
C TYR A 348 19.98 -4.18 -9.50
N ALA A 349 20.01 -4.66 -10.75
CA ALA A 349 20.83 -5.80 -11.16
C ALA A 349 20.65 -7.02 -10.22
N GLY A 350 19.42 -7.25 -9.75
CA GLY A 350 19.08 -8.31 -8.80
C GLY A 350 19.50 -8.04 -7.34
N LYS A 351 20.07 -6.88 -7.03
CA LYS A 351 20.43 -6.46 -5.66
C LYS A 351 19.33 -5.63 -5.01
N TRP A 352 18.26 -6.30 -4.60
CA TRP A 352 17.07 -5.65 -4.05
C TRP A 352 17.36 -4.82 -2.78
N PRO A 353 16.69 -3.66 -2.59
CA PRO A 353 16.67 -2.96 -1.31
C PRO A 353 15.96 -3.82 -0.25
N PHE A 354 16.31 -3.66 1.03
CA PHE A 354 15.88 -4.55 2.11
C PHE A 354 14.35 -4.75 2.15
N TRP A 355 13.56 -3.67 2.11
CA TRP A 355 12.12 -3.77 2.18
C TRP A 355 11.50 -4.59 1.03
N LEU A 356 12.07 -4.53 -0.18
CA LEU A 356 11.56 -5.22 -1.36
C LEU A 356 12.15 -6.62 -1.53
N SER A 357 13.31 -6.87 -0.92
CA SER A 357 14.07 -8.11 -1.11
C SER A 357 13.26 -9.35 -0.71
N PRO A 358 13.32 -10.42 -1.53
CA PRO A 358 12.73 -11.71 -1.16
C PRO A 358 13.61 -12.49 -0.18
N ARG A 359 14.87 -12.07 0.04
CA ARG A 359 15.89 -12.73 0.87
C ARG A 359 16.49 -11.69 1.83
N GLN A 360 15.79 -11.44 2.94
CA GLN A 360 16.14 -10.36 3.86
C GLN A 360 17.25 -10.78 4.84
N VAL A 361 17.04 -11.84 5.63
CA VAL A 361 18.05 -12.28 6.63
C VAL A 361 18.29 -13.78 6.59
N MET A 362 19.54 -14.20 6.41
CA MET A 362 19.95 -15.59 6.60
C MET A 362 20.67 -15.76 7.94
N VAL A 363 20.21 -16.68 8.77
CA VAL A 363 20.83 -17.01 10.06
C VAL A 363 21.72 -18.23 9.91
N VAL A 364 22.99 -18.12 10.29
CA VAL A 364 24.01 -19.14 10.07
C VAL A 364 24.65 -19.55 11.41
N PRO A 365 24.39 -20.77 11.92
CA PRO A 365 25.06 -21.26 13.10
C PRO A 365 26.51 -21.66 12.80
N VAL A 366 27.44 -21.39 13.72
CA VAL A 366 28.86 -21.77 13.61
C VAL A 366 29.08 -23.29 13.77
N GLY A 367 28.13 -24.00 14.37
CA GLY A 367 28.17 -25.43 14.63
C GLY A 367 26.77 -26.00 14.89
N ALA A 368 26.60 -27.31 14.73
CA ALA A 368 25.29 -27.97 14.80
C ALA A 368 24.60 -27.81 16.16
N GLN A 369 25.37 -27.67 17.24
CA GLN A 369 24.85 -27.43 18.59
C GLN A 369 24.11 -26.08 18.74
N TYR A 370 24.30 -25.14 17.80
CA TYR A 370 23.63 -23.83 17.82
C TYR A 370 22.47 -23.74 16.82
N ASN A 371 22.09 -24.86 16.18
CA ASN A 371 21.02 -24.89 15.19
C ASN A 371 19.68 -24.43 15.78
N ASP A 372 19.35 -24.87 16.99
CA ASP A 372 18.08 -24.51 17.63
C ASP A 372 18.00 -23.00 17.90
N TYR A 373 19.11 -22.39 18.33
CA TYR A 373 19.20 -20.95 18.50
C TYR A 373 19.08 -20.21 17.17
N ALA A 374 19.75 -20.68 16.09
CA ALA A 374 19.60 -20.09 14.77
C ALA A 374 18.16 -20.13 14.23
N VAL A 375 17.48 -21.28 14.42
CA VAL A 375 16.07 -21.44 14.04
C VAL A 375 15.17 -20.53 14.89
N TRP A 376 15.46 -20.40 16.18
CA TRP A 376 14.75 -19.48 17.07
C TRP A 376 14.91 -18.01 16.62
N VAL A 377 16.14 -17.57 16.33
CA VAL A 377 16.43 -16.21 15.81
C VAL A 377 15.66 -15.95 14.52
N ALA A 378 15.74 -16.87 13.54
CA ALA A 378 15.01 -16.72 12.29
C ALA A 378 13.49 -16.63 12.53
N ARG A 379 12.95 -17.45 13.44
CA ARG A 379 11.53 -17.40 13.81
C ARG A 379 11.14 -16.07 14.46
N GLN A 380 11.98 -15.50 15.33
CA GLN A 380 11.71 -14.17 15.89
C GLN A 380 11.60 -13.13 14.79
N LEU A 381 12.57 -13.08 13.87
CA LEU A 381 12.51 -12.16 12.73
C LEU A 381 11.23 -12.33 11.88
N VAL A 382 10.81 -13.58 11.64
CA VAL A 382 9.55 -13.88 10.93
C VAL A 382 8.32 -13.36 11.67
N ILE A 383 8.27 -13.45 13.00
CA ILE A 383 7.17 -12.90 13.83
C ILE A 383 7.07 -11.38 13.67
N TYR A 384 8.19 -10.69 13.48
CA TYR A 384 8.24 -9.25 13.19
C TYR A 384 7.99 -8.92 11.70
N GLY A 385 7.61 -9.90 10.87
CA GLY A 385 7.29 -9.69 9.46
C GLY A 385 8.51 -9.65 8.53
N ILE A 386 9.69 -10.07 9.00
CA ILE A 386 10.91 -10.11 8.21
C ILE A 386 11.09 -11.51 7.60
N HIS A 387 11.41 -11.59 6.31
CA HIS A 387 11.73 -12.87 5.66
C HIS A 387 13.12 -13.36 6.09
N ALA A 388 13.13 -14.25 7.09
CA ALA A 388 14.33 -14.87 7.59
C ALA A 388 14.32 -16.40 7.47
N GLU A 389 15.49 -16.99 7.23
CA GLU A 389 15.71 -18.43 7.14
C GLU A 389 16.95 -18.82 7.96
N ALA A 390 17.05 -20.08 8.39
CA ALA A 390 18.20 -20.62 9.09
C ALA A 390 18.89 -21.70 8.25
N GLU A 391 20.19 -21.55 7.99
CA GLU A 391 21.00 -22.49 7.21
C GLU A 391 21.70 -23.50 8.12
N THR A 392 20.98 -24.55 8.49
CA THR A 392 21.40 -25.59 9.45
C THR A 392 22.09 -26.80 8.82
N SER A 393 22.39 -26.78 7.51
CA SER A 393 23.06 -27.91 6.84
C SER A 393 24.45 -28.21 7.44
N GLY A 394 24.98 -29.41 7.17
CA GLY A 394 26.33 -29.81 7.60
C GLY A 394 27.49 -29.12 6.87
N LYS A 395 27.24 -28.08 6.07
CA LYS A 395 28.29 -27.32 5.36
C LYS A 395 29.15 -26.51 6.34
N THR A 396 30.39 -26.19 5.93
CA THR A 396 31.25 -25.31 6.73
C THR A 396 30.67 -23.90 6.84
N LEU A 397 30.93 -23.20 7.95
CA LEU A 397 30.48 -21.81 8.17
C LEU A 397 30.81 -20.91 6.98
N ASN A 398 32.06 -20.93 6.50
CA ASN A 398 32.51 -20.12 5.37
C ASN A 398 31.72 -20.44 4.09
N LYS A 399 31.39 -21.72 3.85
CA LYS A 399 30.58 -22.12 2.69
C LYS A 399 29.15 -21.59 2.80
N LYS A 400 28.52 -21.71 3.98
CA LYS A 400 27.17 -21.17 4.23
C LYS A 400 27.09 -19.66 4.03
N VAL A 401 28.05 -18.92 4.60
CA VAL A 401 28.15 -17.46 4.44
C VAL A 401 28.37 -17.10 2.97
N ARG A 402 29.28 -17.79 2.28
CA ARG A 402 29.58 -17.54 0.86
C ARG A 402 28.37 -17.81 -0.04
N GLU A 403 27.66 -18.91 0.16
CA GLU A 403 26.44 -19.24 -0.57
C GLU A 403 25.34 -18.20 -0.32
N SER A 404 25.20 -17.72 0.92
CA SER A 404 24.25 -16.66 1.27
C SER A 404 24.57 -15.33 0.59
N GLN A 405 25.86 -14.96 0.53
CA GLN A 405 26.31 -13.78 -0.21
C GLN A 405 26.07 -13.92 -1.72
N LEU A 406 26.36 -15.10 -2.30
CA LEU A 406 26.08 -15.36 -3.73
C LEU A 406 24.59 -15.29 -4.04
N ALA A 407 23.75 -15.79 -3.13
CA ALA A 407 22.30 -15.73 -3.19
C ALA A 407 21.72 -14.32 -2.94
N GLN A 408 22.58 -13.32 -2.66
CA GLN A 408 22.24 -11.91 -2.46
C GLN A 408 21.29 -11.63 -1.27
N TRP A 409 21.39 -12.42 -0.19
CA TRP A 409 20.73 -12.07 1.08
C TRP A 409 21.21 -10.70 1.57
N ASN A 410 20.29 -9.83 2.04
CA ASN A 410 20.67 -8.50 2.52
C ASN A 410 21.57 -8.59 3.76
N TYR A 411 21.21 -9.47 4.70
CA TYR A 411 21.96 -9.69 5.93
C TYR A 411 22.24 -11.17 6.16
N VAL A 412 23.43 -11.45 6.68
CA VAL A 412 23.81 -12.77 7.19
C VAL A 412 24.12 -12.62 8.68
N ALA A 413 23.28 -13.19 9.53
CA ALA A 413 23.41 -13.19 10.99
C ALA A 413 24.10 -14.49 11.43
N VAL A 414 25.33 -14.40 11.93
CA VAL A 414 26.09 -15.55 12.43
C VAL A 414 25.85 -15.71 13.92
N VAL A 415 25.62 -16.95 14.36
CA VAL A 415 25.39 -17.28 15.78
C VAL A 415 26.26 -18.44 16.26
N GLY A 416 26.90 -18.28 17.42
CA GLY A 416 27.62 -19.33 18.12
C GLY A 416 27.40 -19.30 19.63
N GLU A 417 28.40 -19.77 20.38
CA GLU A 417 28.32 -19.88 21.84
C GLU A 417 28.09 -18.53 22.53
N GLN A 418 28.87 -17.52 22.11
CA GLN A 418 28.80 -16.17 22.65
C GLN A 418 27.45 -15.54 22.35
N GLU A 419 26.98 -15.65 21.10
CA GLU A 419 25.69 -15.11 20.67
C GLU A 419 24.52 -15.78 21.39
N MET A 420 24.54 -17.10 21.54
CA MET A 420 23.49 -17.84 22.25
C MET A 420 23.44 -17.46 23.74
N THR A 421 24.61 -17.35 24.38
CA THR A 421 24.70 -17.02 25.81
C THR A 421 24.26 -15.57 26.09
N ALA A 422 24.58 -14.65 25.19
CA ALA A 422 24.24 -13.24 25.32
C ALA A 422 22.90 -12.84 24.68
N PHE A 423 22.19 -13.78 24.05
CA PHE A 423 20.98 -13.52 23.22
C PHE A 423 21.21 -12.45 22.14
N THR A 424 22.36 -12.53 21.46
CA THR A 424 22.77 -11.61 20.40
C THR A 424 22.93 -12.32 19.05
N VAL A 425 23.26 -11.56 18.01
CA VAL A 425 23.62 -12.04 16.67
C VAL A 425 24.80 -11.22 16.13
N ASN A 426 25.74 -11.85 15.41
CA ASN A 426 26.80 -11.13 14.70
C ASN A 426 26.40 -10.89 13.24
N VAL A 427 26.17 -9.64 12.86
CA VAL A 427 25.53 -9.30 11.58
C VAL A 427 26.56 -8.88 10.53
N ARG A 428 26.41 -9.43 9.33
CA ARG A 428 27.13 -9.01 8.12
C ARG A 428 26.13 -8.48 7.10
N SER A 429 26.46 -7.33 6.49
CA SER A 429 25.69 -6.75 5.38
C SER A 429 26.19 -7.28 4.03
N ARG A 430 25.30 -7.35 3.04
CA ARG A 430 25.66 -7.58 1.63
C ARG A 430 26.50 -6.43 1.06
N ASP A 431 26.21 -5.22 1.49
CA ASP A 431 26.67 -3.98 0.85
C ASP A 431 27.92 -3.38 1.53
N GLU A 432 28.29 -3.90 2.71
CA GLU A 432 29.49 -3.48 3.44
C GLU A 432 30.54 -4.59 3.49
N GLU A 433 31.82 -4.23 3.34
CA GLU A 433 32.93 -5.19 3.39
C GLU A 433 33.20 -5.69 4.82
N LYS A 434 32.99 -4.83 5.82
CA LYS A 434 33.22 -5.14 7.22
C LYS A 434 31.93 -5.64 7.89
N PRO A 435 32.01 -6.61 8.82
CA PRO A 435 30.88 -6.97 9.65
C PRO A 435 30.36 -5.76 10.43
N LEU A 436 29.04 -5.67 10.58
CA LEU A 436 28.39 -4.63 11.37
C LEU A 436 28.61 -4.84 12.88
N GLY A 437 28.97 -6.06 13.28
CA GLY A 437 29.25 -6.42 14.66
C GLY A 437 28.09 -7.15 15.32
N ALA A 438 28.12 -7.20 16.66
CA ALA A 438 27.11 -7.89 17.45
C ALA A 438 25.92 -6.96 17.75
N PHE A 439 24.70 -7.50 17.63
CA PHE A 439 23.46 -6.82 17.98
C PHE A 439 22.67 -7.67 18.97
N THR A 440 22.00 -7.05 19.93
CA THR A 440 20.88 -7.71 20.61
C THR A 440 19.76 -7.95 19.61
N MET A 441 18.85 -8.89 19.90
CA MET A 441 17.70 -9.13 19.01
C MET A 441 16.84 -7.87 18.84
N ASN A 442 16.62 -7.09 19.90
CA ASN A 442 15.83 -5.85 19.84
C ASN A 442 16.52 -4.79 18.99
N ASP A 443 17.83 -4.59 19.17
CA ASP A 443 18.57 -3.60 18.37
C ASP A 443 18.65 -4.00 16.90
N PHE A 444 18.77 -5.30 16.62
CA PHE A 444 18.78 -5.78 15.25
C PHE A 444 17.41 -5.55 14.57
N ILE A 445 16.30 -5.88 15.25
CA ILE A 445 14.95 -5.61 14.74
C ILE A 445 14.76 -4.10 14.51
N ALA A 446 15.13 -3.26 15.48
CA ALA A 446 15.01 -1.80 15.34
C ALA A 446 15.81 -1.27 14.13
N LYS A 447 17.01 -1.83 13.86
CA LYS A 447 17.76 -1.50 12.65
C LYS A 447 17.02 -1.90 11.37
N LEU A 448 16.45 -3.10 11.33
CA LEU A 448 15.73 -3.60 10.15
C LEU A 448 14.44 -2.82 9.90
N ASP A 449 13.78 -2.33 10.96
CA ASP A 449 12.57 -1.50 10.87
C ASP A 449 12.84 -0.15 10.20
N VAL A 450 14.04 0.43 10.37
CA VAL A 450 14.44 1.66 9.66
C VAL A 450 14.49 1.45 8.14
N GLU A 451 14.78 0.22 7.70
CA GLU A 451 14.87 -0.17 6.29
C GLU A 451 13.58 -0.84 5.78
N ALA A 452 12.52 -0.85 6.60
CA ALA A 452 11.24 -1.45 6.25
C ALA A 452 10.52 -0.69 5.12
N MET A 453 9.35 -1.20 4.72
CA MET A 453 8.59 -0.64 3.60
C MET A 453 8.31 0.86 3.84
N PRO A 454 8.74 1.74 2.91
CA PRO A 454 8.58 3.17 3.08
C PRO A 454 7.11 3.57 2.97
N SER A 455 6.75 4.70 3.58
CA SER A 455 5.43 5.30 3.45
C SER A 455 5.52 6.81 3.29
N SER A 456 4.54 7.41 2.61
CA SER A 456 4.49 8.87 2.43
C SER A 456 4.14 9.62 3.72
N GLN A 457 3.58 8.92 4.70
CA GLN A 457 3.29 9.45 6.02
C GLN A 457 3.72 8.45 7.10
N PRO A 458 4.10 8.91 8.30
CA PRO A 458 4.38 8.00 9.41
C PRO A 458 3.16 7.15 9.73
N LEU A 459 3.31 5.83 9.69
CA LEU A 459 2.26 4.90 10.05
C LEU A 459 2.31 4.63 11.56
N ARG A 460 1.14 4.37 12.16
CA ARG A 460 1.00 4.04 13.58
C ARG A 460 1.48 5.14 14.54
N THR A 461 1.53 6.39 14.07
CA THR A 461 1.78 7.57 14.89
C THR A 461 0.47 8.29 15.17
N PHE A 462 0.27 8.70 16.41
CA PHE A 462 -0.89 9.51 16.79
C PHE A 462 -0.63 10.98 16.44
N GLU A 463 -1.53 11.57 15.65
CA GLU A 463 -1.53 12.99 15.38
C GLU A 463 -2.53 13.69 16.30
N ALA A 464 -2.06 14.71 17.04
CA ALA A 464 -2.92 15.50 17.90
C ALA A 464 -3.90 16.34 17.05
N PHE A 465 -5.18 16.35 17.43
CA PHE A 465 -6.18 17.19 16.79
C PHE A 465 -5.81 18.67 16.92
N GLN A 466 -5.64 19.36 15.79
CA GLN A 466 -5.30 20.79 15.74
C GLN A 466 -6.52 21.71 15.56
N GLY A 467 -7.72 21.15 15.41
CA GLY A 467 -8.94 21.94 15.26
C GLY A 467 -9.41 22.55 16.58
N ARG A 468 -10.37 23.47 16.48
CA ARG A 468 -11.07 24.00 17.66
C ARG A 468 -11.97 22.90 18.23
N MET A 469 -11.74 22.51 19.48
CA MET A 469 -12.69 21.65 20.18
C MET A 469 -14.00 22.42 20.36
N PRO A 470 -15.16 21.76 20.17
CA PRO A 470 -16.44 22.39 20.48
C PRO A 470 -16.43 22.83 21.94
N ASP A 471 -16.92 24.04 22.20
CA ASP A 471 -17.03 24.58 23.55
C ASP A 471 -17.93 23.62 24.34
N VAL A 472 -17.33 22.86 25.26
CA VAL A 472 -18.08 21.98 26.15
C VAL A 472 -18.94 22.89 27.01
N PRO A 473 -20.28 22.79 26.98
CA PRO A 473 -21.12 23.53 27.91
C PRO A 473 -20.64 23.18 29.31
N SER A 474 -20.16 24.17 30.06
CA SER A 474 -19.88 23.98 31.47
C SER A 474 -21.20 23.58 32.12
N THR A 475 -21.37 22.29 32.42
CA THR A 475 -22.45 21.86 33.30
C THR A 475 -22.32 22.71 34.57
N PRO A 476 -23.34 23.49 34.96
CA PRO A 476 -23.30 24.17 36.23
C PRO A 476 -23.09 23.08 37.28
N ALA A 477 -22.04 23.19 38.09
CA ALA A 477 -21.88 22.32 39.25
C ALA A 477 -23.21 22.33 40.02
N PRO A 478 -23.72 21.16 40.45
CA PRO A 478 -25.04 21.09 41.05
C PRO A 478 -25.13 22.06 42.23
N ALA A 479 -25.98 23.08 42.08
CA ALA A 479 -26.31 24.03 43.12
C ALA A 479 -27.21 23.33 44.14
N ASN A 480 -26.58 22.56 45.03
CA ASN A 480 -27.02 22.13 46.37
C ASN A 480 -26.27 20.86 46.82
N ALA A 481 -24.95 20.88 46.74
CA ALA A 481 -24.15 20.13 47.70
C ALA A 481 -23.61 21.17 48.68
N THR A 482 -24.18 21.22 49.88
CA THR A 482 -23.52 21.80 51.04
C THR A 482 -22.08 21.30 51.05
N ALA A 483 -21.14 22.24 50.93
CA ALA A 483 -19.72 21.96 50.95
C ALA A 483 -19.36 21.33 52.30
N ASP A 484 -19.36 20.00 52.36
CA ASP A 484 -18.48 19.32 53.29
C ASP A 484 -17.08 19.42 52.69
N ASN A 485 -16.32 20.35 53.27
CA ASN A 485 -15.08 20.88 52.73
C ASN A 485 -13.92 19.93 53.10
N SER A 486 -14.03 18.65 52.71
CA SER A 486 -13.06 17.61 53.05
C SER A 486 -12.62 16.73 51.87
N SER A 487 -12.87 17.12 50.62
CA SER A 487 -12.20 16.47 49.48
C SER A 487 -10.86 17.17 49.22
N PRO A 488 -9.70 16.54 49.52
CA PRO A 488 -8.41 17.17 49.32
C PRO A 488 -8.18 17.43 47.82
N ALA A 489 -7.68 18.63 47.51
CA ALA A 489 -7.24 18.98 46.15
C ALA A 489 -6.31 17.89 45.61
N ARG A 490 -6.53 17.46 44.35
CA ARG A 490 -5.74 16.37 43.74
C ARG A 490 -4.24 16.74 43.80
N PRO A 491 -3.41 15.98 44.53
CA PRO A 491 -1.99 16.26 44.61
C PRO A 491 -1.31 15.97 43.26
N THR A 492 -0.29 16.75 42.94
CA THR A 492 0.54 16.57 41.74
C THR A 492 1.22 15.20 41.78
N LEU A 493 1.12 14.43 40.70
CA LEU A 493 1.73 13.10 40.63
C LEU A 493 3.26 13.21 40.57
N GLU A 494 3.95 12.64 41.56
CA GLU A 494 5.41 12.58 41.57
C GLU A 494 5.88 11.29 40.89
N LYS A 495 6.51 11.42 39.72
CA LYS A 495 7.24 10.31 39.09
C LYS A 495 8.55 10.07 39.84
N GLN A 496 8.51 9.29 40.91
CA GLN A 496 9.72 8.72 41.52
C GLN A 496 9.80 7.23 41.19
N GLY A 497 10.84 6.84 40.45
CA GLY A 497 11.08 5.46 40.00
C GLY A 497 11.31 4.45 41.13
N SER A 498 11.30 3.18 40.73
CA SER A 498 11.40 1.92 41.48
C SER A 498 12.02 1.94 42.88
N LEU A 499 11.55 1.02 43.75
CA LEU A 499 12.00 0.77 45.14
C LEU A 499 13.53 0.85 45.33
N GLN A 500 14.30 0.49 44.31
CA GLN A 500 15.77 0.53 44.30
C GLN A 500 16.34 1.95 44.51
N LEU A 501 15.72 2.98 43.93
CA LEU A 501 16.11 4.38 44.10
C LEU A 501 15.72 4.92 45.50
N ARG A 502 14.58 4.47 46.05
CA ARG A 502 14.11 4.86 47.39
C ARG A 502 14.95 4.21 48.50
N LYS A 503 15.38 2.96 48.32
CA LYS A 503 16.37 2.28 49.17
C LYS A 503 17.71 3.03 49.21
N ALA A 504 18.16 3.55 48.07
CA ALA A 504 19.41 4.29 47.98
C ALA A 504 19.35 5.66 48.69
N ALA A 505 18.17 6.29 48.74
CA ALA A 505 17.99 7.63 49.26
C ALA A 505 17.72 7.71 50.79
N SER A 506 17.30 6.62 51.44
CA SER A 506 16.96 6.65 52.87
C SER A 506 17.10 5.28 53.55
N LYS A 507 17.79 5.26 54.70
CA LYS A 507 17.92 4.07 55.56
C LYS A 507 16.57 3.50 56.05
N LYS A 508 15.51 4.32 56.03
CA LYS A 508 14.18 3.92 56.52
C LYS A 508 13.49 2.92 55.59
N PHE A 509 13.92 2.82 54.32
CA PHE A 509 13.32 1.93 53.32
C PHE A 509 14.23 0.76 52.92
N ALA A 510 15.41 0.63 53.55
CA ALA A 510 16.42 -0.35 53.19
C ALA A 510 15.92 -1.81 53.27
N ASP A 511 15.03 -2.08 54.23
CA ASP A 511 14.59 -3.44 54.58
C ASP A 511 13.32 -3.91 53.84
N LEU A 512 12.67 -3.08 53.02
CA LEU A 512 11.44 -3.46 52.29
C LEU A 512 11.75 -4.36 51.09
N GLU A 513 11.12 -5.52 50.93
CA GLU A 513 11.25 -6.31 49.71
C GLU A 513 10.26 -5.85 48.63
N VAL A 514 10.46 -6.25 47.36
CA VAL A 514 9.52 -5.90 46.27
C VAL A 514 8.12 -6.47 46.54
N GLY A 515 8.01 -7.57 47.30
CA GLY A 515 6.73 -8.11 47.77
C GLY A 515 6.00 -7.20 48.77
N ASP A 516 6.71 -6.30 49.43
CA ASP A 516 6.17 -5.36 50.42
C ASP A 516 5.91 -3.96 49.82
N ASP A 517 6.48 -3.63 48.64
CA ASP A 517 6.27 -2.37 47.93
C ASP A 517 5.29 -2.53 46.76
N VAL A 518 4.05 -2.16 47.02
CA VAL A 518 2.94 -2.21 46.06
C VAL A 518 3.20 -1.33 44.82
N GLU A 519 3.87 -0.17 44.95
CA GLU A 519 4.16 0.69 43.79
C GLU A 519 5.15 0.03 42.83
N ALA A 520 6.18 -0.63 43.38
CA ALA A 520 7.19 -1.34 42.61
C ALA A 520 6.62 -2.64 42.00
N PHE A 521 5.76 -3.34 42.73
CA PHE A 521 5.02 -4.48 42.18
C PHE A 521 4.17 -4.07 40.98
N LEU A 522 3.39 -2.99 41.11
CA LEU A 522 2.52 -2.47 40.05
C LEU A 522 3.28 -1.84 38.87
N GLU A 523 4.56 -1.47 39.04
CA GLU A 523 5.42 -1.02 37.94
C GLU A 523 5.68 -2.14 36.92
N HIS A 524 5.92 -3.36 37.40
CA HIS A 524 6.17 -4.53 36.55
C HIS A 524 4.92 -5.36 36.27
N HIS A 525 3.81 -5.09 36.97
CA HIS A 525 2.50 -5.70 36.74
C HIS A 525 1.44 -4.62 36.44
N PRO A 526 1.62 -3.83 35.36
CA PRO A 526 0.73 -2.73 35.05
C PRO A 526 -0.61 -3.27 34.55
N TYR A 527 -1.65 -3.10 35.37
CA TYR A 527 -3.07 -3.38 35.08
C TYR A 527 -3.51 -4.84 35.19
N VAL A 528 -4.57 -5.08 35.97
CA VAL A 528 -5.24 -6.39 36.05
C VAL A 528 -6.74 -6.23 35.86
N LYS A 529 -7.18 -6.08 34.62
CA LYS A 529 -8.61 -6.19 34.26
C LYS A 529 -9.05 -7.62 34.54
N GLY A 530 -10.04 -7.80 35.42
CA GLY A 530 -10.52 -9.13 35.84
C GLY A 530 -9.88 -9.68 37.12
N PHE A 531 -9.12 -8.86 37.86
CA PHE A 531 -8.71 -9.18 39.22
C PHE A 531 -9.87 -9.01 40.18
N ALA A 532 -10.18 -10.04 40.97
CA ALA A 532 -11.03 -9.90 42.13
C ALA A 532 -10.12 -9.41 43.29
N PRO A 533 -10.36 -8.22 43.87
CA PRO A 533 -9.48 -7.71 44.92
C PRO A 533 -9.51 -8.63 46.14
N THR A 534 -8.33 -8.83 46.75
CA THR A 534 -8.19 -9.61 47.99
C THR A 534 -8.58 -8.77 49.20
N GLN A 535 -8.80 -9.39 50.35
CA GLN A 535 -9.04 -8.68 51.61
C GLN A 535 -7.91 -7.68 51.95
N ALA A 536 -6.65 -8.02 51.62
CA ALA A 536 -5.51 -7.12 51.79
C ALA A 536 -5.59 -5.87 50.90
N ASP A 537 -6.15 -6.01 49.69
CA ASP A 537 -6.37 -4.88 48.78
C ASP A 537 -7.45 -3.92 49.32
N VAL A 538 -8.49 -4.44 49.98
CA VAL A 538 -9.55 -3.64 50.63
C VAL A 538 -8.98 -2.84 51.80
N GLU A 539 -8.24 -3.51 52.68
CA GLU A 539 -7.66 -2.88 53.85
C GLU A 539 -6.67 -1.78 53.46
N LEU A 540 -5.86 -2.03 52.44
CA LEU A 540 -4.95 -1.02 51.90
C LEU A 540 -5.71 0.14 51.25
N PHE A 541 -6.79 -0.14 50.52
CA PHE A 541 -7.64 0.90 49.94
C PHE A 541 -8.27 1.78 51.02
N ASP A 542 -8.82 1.19 52.09
CA ASP A 542 -9.46 1.93 53.18
C ASP A 542 -8.45 2.78 53.96
N GLN A 543 -7.24 2.24 54.20
CA GLN A 543 -6.14 2.99 54.81
C GLN A 543 -5.74 4.20 53.96
N LEU A 544 -5.63 4.04 52.63
CA LEU A 544 -5.31 5.13 51.71
C LEU A 544 -6.46 6.12 51.57
N PHE A 545 -7.71 5.65 51.57
CA PHE A 545 -8.88 6.52 51.51
C PHE A 545 -8.96 7.45 52.74
N GLN A 546 -8.57 6.97 53.92
CA GLN A 546 -8.52 7.76 55.15
C GLN A 546 -7.27 8.65 55.27
N SER A 547 -6.13 8.23 54.74
CA SER A 547 -4.85 8.94 54.89
C SER A 547 -4.51 9.90 53.73
N GLY A 548 -5.24 9.82 52.61
CA GLY A 548 -5.13 10.70 51.46
C GLY A 548 -4.79 9.97 50.16
N PHE A 549 -5.11 10.57 49.01
CA PHE A 549 -4.92 9.91 47.72
C PHE A 549 -3.44 9.59 47.42
N PRO A 550 -3.14 8.43 46.79
CA PRO A 550 -1.78 8.13 46.34
C PRO A 550 -1.25 9.18 45.37
N THR A 551 0.03 9.56 45.56
CA THR A 551 0.76 10.54 44.75
C THR A 551 1.62 9.90 43.66
N THR A 552 1.79 8.58 43.70
CA THR A 552 2.61 7.83 42.74
C THR A 552 1.76 7.21 41.63
N PRO A 553 2.26 7.13 40.38
CA PRO A 553 1.40 6.84 39.22
C PRO A 553 0.82 5.42 39.17
N ASN A 554 1.51 4.40 39.71
CA ASN A 554 1.04 3.01 39.60
C ASN A 554 0.02 2.69 40.70
N LEU A 555 0.32 3.04 41.94
CA LEU A 555 -0.57 2.91 43.09
C LEU A 555 -1.82 3.79 42.92
N ARG A 556 -1.70 4.97 42.30
CA ARG A 556 -2.86 5.79 41.95
C ARG A 556 -3.80 5.10 40.98
N ARG A 557 -3.26 4.46 39.94
CA ARG A 557 -4.06 3.71 38.96
C ARG A 557 -4.75 2.49 39.59
N TRP A 558 -4.07 1.80 40.51
CA TRP A 558 -4.68 0.72 41.29
C TRP A 558 -5.80 1.26 42.21
N PHE A 559 -5.57 2.35 42.93
CA PHE A 559 -6.54 2.96 43.84
C PHE A 559 -7.81 3.41 43.11
N GLU A 560 -7.68 4.09 41.98
CA GLU A 560 -8.82 4.53 41.16
C GLU A 560 -9.62 3.34 40.60
N HIS A 561 -8.95 2.21 40.35
CA HIS A 561 -9.64 1.00 39.93
C HIS A 561 -10.47 0.39 41.06
N ILE A 562 -9.91 0.26 42.26
CA ILE A 562 -10.64 -0.23 43.44
C ILE A 562 -11.79 0.71 43.83
N GLU A 563 -11.59 2.03 43.69
CA GLU A 563 -12.62 3.05 43.91
C GLU A 563 -13.79 2.92 42.91
N SER A 564 -13.52 2.47 41.68
CA SER A 564 -14.53 2.38 40.62
C SER A 564 -15.65 1.36 40.90
N PHE A 565 -15.45 0.44 41.85
CA PHE A 565 -16.47 -0.52 42.29
C PHE A 565 -17.44 0.13 43.30
N SER A 566 -18.72 -0.21 43.24
CA SER A 566 -19.73 0.28 44.19
C SER A 566 -19.46 -0.21 45.60
N SER A 567 -19.96 0.51 46.61
CA SER A 567 -19.79 0.12 48.02
C SER A 567 -20.33 -1.28 48.30
N THR A 568 -21.43 -1.67 47.66
CA THR A 568 -22.02 -3.02 47.72
C THR A 568 -21.12 -4.09 47.12
N GLU A 569 -20.47 -3.83 45.98
CA GLU A 569 -19.56 -4.79 45.35
C GLU A 569 -18.30 -5.03 46.19
N ARG A 570 -17.80 -3.99 46.88
CA ARG A 570 -16.63 -4.10 47.77
C ARG A 570 -16.93 -4.92 49.03
N THR A 571 -18.15 -4.84 49.56
CA THR A 571 -18.57 -5.64 50.74
C THR A 571 -18.71 -7.14 50.46
N ASP A 572 -18.89 -7.52 49.19
CA ASP A 572 -19.10 -8.91 48.74
C ASP A 572 -17.80 -9.61 48.33
N TRP A 573 -16.65 -8.94 48.45
CA TRP A 573 -15.34 -9.56 48.18
C TRP A 573 -14.97 -10.62 49.22
N PRO A 574 -14.14 -11.61 48.87
CA PRO A 574 -13.85 -12.75 49.73
C PRO A 574 -13.31 -12.31 51.08
N LYS A 575 -14.07 -12.59 52.15
CA LYS A 575 -13.58 -12.53 53.53
C LYS A 575 -12.82 -13.83 53.80
N ALA A 576 -11.62 -13.73 54.36
CA ALA A 576 -10.80 -14.90 54.70
C ALA A 576 -11.54 -15.87 55.64
#